data_AF-A0ABD0MSC9-F1
#
_entry.id   AF-A0ABD0MSC9-F1
#
_cell.length_a   1.000
_cell.length_b   1.000
_cell.length_c   1.000
_cell.angle_alpha   90.00
_cell.angle_beta   90.00
_cell.angle_gamma   90.00
#
_symmetry.space_group_name_H-M   'P 1'
#
loop_
_entity.id
_entity.type
_entity.pdbx_description
1 polymer ?
#
loop_
_entity_poly.entity_id
_entity_poly.type
_entity_poly.pdbx_seq_one_letter_code
_entity_poly.pdbx_strand_id
1 'polypeptide(L)'
;VDHGGEFRITSGLHKYACDLTLDTNTANKHLKLSEENRKATSVNEQQSYPDHPDRFDGFNYQVLCVESLTGRCYWETEWSGDNVHISVSYKEIKRKG
;
A
#
# COMPACT_ATOMS: atom_id res chain seq x y z
N VAL A 1 25.58 -32.61 23.59
CA VAL A 1 25.59 -31.44 22.69
C VAL A 1 24.14 -31.13 22.41
N ASP A 2 23.66 -30.06 23.01
CA ASP A 2 22.27 -29.62 22.89
C ASP A 2 22.07 -28.91 21.55
N HIS A 3 21.05 -29.32 20.79
CA HIS A 3 20.69 -28.74 19.50
C HIS A 3 19.39 -27.91 19.60
N GLY A 4 19.02 -27.47 20.81
CA GLY A 4 17.90 -26.57 21.07
C GLY A 4 18.23 -25.10 20.81
N GLY A 5 18.43 -24.73 19.55
CA GLY A 5 18.36 -23.32 19.14
C GLY A 5 16.95 -23.01 18.63
N GLU A 6 16.09 -22.45 19.48
CA GLU A 6 15.02 -21.57 18.96
C GLU A 6 15.70 -20.48 18.10
N PHE A 7 15.00 -19.91 17.12
CA PHE A 7 15.50 -18.92 16.14
C PHE A 7 16.08 -19.46 14.83
N ARG A 8 15.40 -20.38 14.15
CA ARG A 8 15.57 -20.55 12.70
C ARG A 8 14.26 -20.82 11.95
N ILE A 9 13.95 -19.86 11.07
CA ILE A 9 13.12 -19.96 9.85
C ILE A 9 11.63 -19.71 10.07
N THR A 10 11.19 -18.46 9.87
CA THR A 10 9.85 -18.20 9.34
C THR A 10 9.68 -19.05 8.07
N SER A 11 8.84 -20.07 8.13
CA SER A 11 8.60 -20.96 6.99
C SER A 11 7.79 -20.25 5.91
N GLY A 12 7.98 -20.67 4.65
CA GLY A 12 7.17 -20.18 3.53
C GLY A 12 7.49 -18.75 3.08
N LEU A 13 6.46 -18.00 2.68
CA LEU A 13 6.57 -16.64 2.14
C LEU A 13 6.87 -15.59 3.24
N HIS A 14 6.55 -15.91 4.50
CA HIS A 14 6.73 -15.00 5.63
C HIS A 14 8.19 -14.59 5.89
N LYS A 15 9.19 -15.33 5.38
CA LYS A 15 10.60 -14.89 5.42
C LYS A 15 10.89 -13.65 4.57
N TYR A 16 9.99 -13.30 3.65
CA TYR A 16 10.07 -12.11 2.80
C TYR A 16 8.99 -11.09 3.17
N ALA A 17 8.31 -11.27 4.32
CA ALA A 17 7.26 -10.37 4.76
C ALA A 17 7.81 -8.95 4.93
N CYS A 18 7.06 -7.97 4.43
CA CYS A 18 7.33 -6.57 4.63
C CYS A 18 6.03 -5.84 4.98
N ASP A 19 6.14 -4.84 5.84
CA ASP A 19 5.06 -3.91 6.12
C ASP A 19 5.01 -2.83 5.05
N LEU A 20 3.80 -2.46 4.65
CA LEU A 20 3.52 -1.43 3.66
C LEU A 20 2.61 -0.37 4.29
N THR A 21 2.92 0.89 4.00
CA THR A 21 2.19 2.05 4.51
C THR A 21 1.71 2.88 3.34
N LEU A 22 0.40 3.21 3.30
CA LEU A 22 -0.17 4.00 2.23
C LEU A 22 0.30 5.47 2.31
N ASP A 23 0.75 6.02 1.18
CA ASP A 23 1.27 7.37 1.09
C ASP A 23 0.12 8.39 0.85
N THR A 24 -0.16 9.18 1.88
CA THR A 24 -1.10 10.30 1.85
C THR A 24 -0.81 11.34 0.75
N ASN A 25 0.43 11.46 0.26
CA ASN A 25 0.78 12.38 -0.82
C ASN A 25 0.37 11.87 -2.20
N THR A 26 0.22 10.55 -2.34
CA THR A 26 -0.20 9.92 -3.60
C THR A 26 -1.71 9.68 -3.67
N ALA A 27 -2.35 9.48 -2.51
CA ALA A 27 -3.77 9.12 -2.42
C ALA A 27 -4.69 10.09 -3.14
N ASN A 28 -5.58 9.58 -4.01
CA ASN A 28 -6.66 10.38 -4.57
C ASN A 28 -7.53 10.99 -3.45
N LYS A 29 -8.07 12.20 -3.66
CA LYS A 29 -8.90 12.90 -2.66
C LYS A 29 -10.19 12.14 -2.31
N HIS A 30 -10.64 11.19 -3.10
CA HIS A 30 -11.79 10.33 -2.79
C HIS A 30 -11.43 9.02 -2.06
N LEU A 31 -10.17 8.84 -1.66
CA LEU A 31 -9.76 7.75 -0.80
C LEU A 31 -9.48 8.27 0.61
N LYS A 32 -10.17 7.71 1.61
CA LYS A 32 -9.89 7.97 3.01
C LYS A 32 -8.91 6.93 3.53
N LEU A 33 -7.76 7.40 4.02
CA LEU A 33 -6.79 6.57 4.72
C LEU A 33 -7.08 6.54 6.23
N SER A 34 -6.95 5.35 6.83
CA SER A 34 -7.19 5.12 8.26
C SER A 34 -6.28 4.00 8.78
N GLU A 35 -6.40 3.68 10.08
CA GLU A 35 -5.62 2.61 10.73
C GLU A 35 -4.12 2.79 10.49
N GLU A 36 -3.61 3.99 10.84
CA GLU A 36 -2.21 4.36 10.63
C GLU A 36 -1.78 4.24 9.16
N ASN A 37 -2.68 4.60 8.24
CA ASN A 37 -2.50 4.48 6.79
C ASN A 37 -2.31 3.04 6.29
N ARG A 38 -2.83 2.04 7.01
CA ARG A 38 -2.85 0.64 6.54
C ARG A 38 -4.13 0.25 5.82
N LYS A 39 -5.12 1.15 5.81
CA LYS A 39 -6.42 0.93 5.17
C LYS A 39 -6.82 2.10 4.30
N ALA A 40 -7.28 1.80 3.08
CA ALA A 40 -7.94 2.74 2.19
C ALA A 40 -9.43 2.43 2.07
N THR A 41 -10.26 3.45 2.03
CA THR A 41 -11.71 3.32 1.78
C THR A 41 -12.15 4.36 0.76
N SER A 42 -12.87 3.93 -0.27
CA SER A 42 -13.48 4.85 -1.23
C SER A 42 -14.65 5.58 -0.59
N VAL A 43 -14.66 6.91 -0.71
CA VAL A 43 -15.69 7.79 -0.14
C VAL A 43 -16.08 8.87 -1.15
N ASN A 44 -17.31 9.36 -1.05
CA ASN A 44 -17.80 10.40 -1.96
C ASN A 44 -17.19 11.76 -1.64
N GLU A 45 -16.96 12.04 -0.36
CA GLU A 45 -16.40 13.30 0.11
C GLU A 45 -14.91 13.41 -0.20
N GLN A 46 -14.48 14.58 -0.68
CA GLN A 46 -13.06 14.84 -0.87
C GLN A 46 -12.36 15.03 0.47
N GLN A 47 -11.32 14.25 0.71
CA GLN A 47 -10.44 14.37 1.85
C GLN A 47 -9.58 15.63 1.71
N SER A 48 -9.31 16.28 2.85
CA SER A 48 -8.54 17.53 2.94
C SER A 48 -7.03 17.32 2.78
N TYR A 49 -6.61 16.54 1.79
CA TYR A 49 -5.20 16.34 1.49
C TYR A 49 -4.62 17.55 0.75
N PRO A 50 -3.45 18.08 1.18
CA PRO A 50 -2.77 19.15 0.46
C PRO A 50 -2.46 18.77 -0.99
N ASP A 51 -2.45 19.76 -1.88
CA ASP A 51 -2.06 19.52 -3.26
C ASP A 51 -0.61 19.05 -3.33
N HIS A 52 -0.36 18.02 -4.14
CA HIS A 52 0.95 17.38 -4.29
C HIS A 52 1.13 16.88 -5.74
N PRO A 53 2.32 17.01 -6.36
CA PRO A 53 2.56 16.55 -7.72
C PRO A 53 2.32 15.04 -7.89
N ASP A 54 2.64 14.25 -6.87
CA ASP A 54 2.47 12.78 -6.90
C ASP A 54 1.02 12.31 -6.66
N ARG A 55 0.09 13.22 -6.39
CA ARG A 55 -1.30 12.88 -6.06
C ARG A 55 -2.07 12.41 -7.28
N PHE A 56 -2.75 11.27 -7.20
CA PHE A 56 -3.71 10.87 -8.23
C PHE A 56 -4.93 11.80 -8.26
N ASP A 57 -5.45 12.09 -9.45
CA ASP A 57 -6.63 12.95 -9.64
C ASP A 57 -7.74 12.29 -10.46
N GLY A 58 -8.84 13.03 -10.65
CA GLY A 58 -9.96 12.62 -11.48
C GLY A 58 -10.55 11.28 -11.06
N PHE A 59 -10.82 10.43 -12.05
CA PHE A 59 -11.39 9.09 -11.87
C PHE A 59 -10.35 8.01 -11.49
N ASN A 60 -9.10 8.40 -11.22
CA ASN A 60 -8.06 7.45 -10.79
C ASN A 60 -8.08 7.31 -9.26
N TYR A 61 -8.96 6.46 -8.74
CA TYR A 61 -9.07 6.15 -7.30
C TYR A 61 -7.92 5.24 -6.84
N GLN A 62 -6.69 5.78 -6.88
CA GLN A 62 -5.46 5.05 -6.59
C GLN A 62 -4.67 5.68 -5.44
N VAL A 63 -3.83 4.87 -4.81
CA VAL A 63 -2.85 5.24 -3.80
C VAL A 63 -1.66 4.29 -3.93
N LEU A 64 -0.44 4.79 -3.69
CA LEU A 64 0.76 3.97 -3.58
C LEU A 64 1.22 3.87 -2.13
N CYS A 65 2.09 2.91 -1.85
CA CYS A 65 2.80 2.83 -0.59
C CYS A 65 4.02 3.75 -0.57
N VAL A 66 4.46 4.13 0.63
CA VAL A 66 5.69 4.91 0.85
C VAL A 66 6.92 4.09 0.49
N GLU A 67 6.89 2.79 0.80
CA GLU A 67 8.00 1.87 0.64
C GLU A 67 8.24 1.53 -0.83
N SER A 68 9.50 1.63 -1.25
CA SER A 68 9.95 1.07 -2.52
C SER A 68 10.41 -0.36 -2.29
N LEU A 69 9.84 -1.30 -3.05
CA LEU A 69 10.17 -2.72 -2.92
C LEU A 69 11.36 -3.08 -3.80
N THR A 70 12.37 -3.72 -3.21
CA THR A 70 13.55 -4.22 -3.92
C THR A 70 13.81 -5.68 -3.58
N GLY A 71 14.14 -6.51 -4.58
CA GLY A 71 14.37 -7.94 -4.37
C GLY A 71 13.07 -8.73 -4.26
N ARG A 72 13.01 -9.68 -3.31
CA ARG A 72 11.81 -10.50 -3.04
C ARG A 72 11.10 -9.96 -1.82
N CYS A 73 9.84 -9.59 -2.00
CA CYS A 73 8.97 -9.05 -0.95
C CYS A 73 7.65 -9.81 -0.96
N TYR A 74 7.04 -9.91 0.21
CA TYR A 74 5.74 -10.53 0.42
C TYR A 74 4.91 -9.65 1.33
N TRP A 75 3.65 -9.43 0.96
CA TRP A 75 2.67 -8.73 1.78
C TRP A 75 1.31 -9.35 1.53
N GLU A 76 0.42 -9.19 2.51
CA GLU A 76 -0.97 -9.59 2.42
C GLU A 76 -1.85 -8.37 2.65
N THR A 77 -3.04 -8.39 2.07
CA THR A 77 -4.03 -7.34 2.31
C THR A 77 -5.42 -7.96 2.22
N GLU A 78 -6.29 -7.52 3.10
CA GLU A 78 -7.71 -7.84 3.04
C GLU A 78 -8.41 -6.80 2.18
N TRP A 79 -9.40 -7.23 1.41
CA TRP A 79 -10.17 -6.34 0.55
C TRP A 79 -11.65 -6.74 0.56
N SER A 80 -12.51 -5.78 0.25
CA SER A 80 -13.95 -6.00 0.08
C SER A 80 -14.54 -4.98 -0.89
N GLY A 81 -15.72 -5.29 -1.42
CA GLY A 81 -16.42 -4.47 -2.42
C GLY A 81 -16.03 -4.80 -3.86
N ASP A 82 -16.57 -4.03 -4.80
CA ASP A 82 -16.37 -4.20 -6.23
C ASP A 82 -15.28 -3.24 -6.74
N ASN A 83 -14.49 -3.67 -7.73
CA ASN A 83 -13.43 -2.88 -8.38
C ASN A 83 -12.22 -2.52 -7.49
N VAL A 84 -11.79 -3.43 -6.61
CA VAL A 84 -10.52 -3.31 -5.90
C VAL A 84 -9.40 -3.99 -6.70
N HIS A 85 -8.34 -3.24 -6.99
CA HIS A 85 -7.15 -3.75 -7.68
C HIS A 85 -5.91 -3.60 -6.79
N ILE A 86 -5.14 -4.67 -6.65
CA ILE A 86 -3.89 -4.70 -5.90
C ILE A 86 -2.77 -4.95 -6.92
N SER A 87 -1.76 -4.08 -6.95
CA SER A 87 -0.68 -4.17 -7.94
C SER A 87 0.62 -3.55 -7.45
N VAL A 88 1.69 -3.79 -8.20
CA VAL A 88 2.98 -3.12 -8.04
C VAL A 88 3.17 -2.20 -9.24
N SER A 89 3.69 -1.00 -9.01
CA SER A 89 4.00 -0.05 -10.07
C SER A 89 5.34 0.65 -9.83
N TYR A 90 5.92 1.16 -10.92
CA TYR A 90 7.03 2.09 -10.83
C TYR A 90 6.54 3.47 -10.35
N LYS A 91 7.40 4.21 -9.65
CA LYS A 91 7.07 5.53 -9.11
C LYS A 91 6.68 6.53 -10.22
N GLU A 92 7.16 6.31 -11.43
CA GLU A 92 6.94 7.13 -12.62
C GLU A 92 5.56 6.94 -13.26
N ILE A 93 4.69 6.09 -12.70
CA ILE A 93 3.32 5.93 -13.18
C ILE A 93 2.61 7.30 -13.27
N LYS A 94 1.89 7.52 -14.38
CA LYS A 94 1.16 8.77 -14.63
C LYS A 94 0.16 9.01 -13.50
N ARG A 95 0.22 10.20 -12.90
CA ARG A 95 -0.63 10.60 -11.77
C ARG A 95 -1.91 11.32 -12.19
N LYS A 96 -1.88 11.93 -13.38
CA LYS A 96 -2.89 12.89 -13.82
C LYS A 96 -3.63 12.42 -15.06
N GLY A 97 -4.94 12.63 -15.06
CA GLY A 97 -5.88 12.43 -16.16
C GLY A 97 -5.85 11.04 -16.78
#